data_AF-A0AA36JF60-F1
#
_entry.id   AF-A0AA36JF60-F1
#
_cell.length_a   1.000
_cell.length_b   1.000
_cell.length_c   1.000
_cell.angle_alpha   90.00
_cell.angle_beta   90.00
_cell.angle_gamma   90.00
#
_symmetry.space_group_name_H-M   'P 1'
#
loop_
_entity.id
_entity.type
_entity.pdbx_description
1 polymer ?
#
loop_
_entity_poly.entity_id
_entity_poly.type
_entity_poly.pdbx_seq_one_letter_code
_entity_poly.pdbx_strand_id
1 'polypeptide(L)'
;MPAMKRPAAAMETSAPAVTATAGELQRMLTVIEEEVLPKTEKAVQEGNKVFGAAVLKDAEDLPTVIAETNHEMLCPLYHGEVYTIKQLSELPQDQRPPPEQCLFLSTHEPCCMCVSAIVWAGYKKIVFLFPYETTRDQGIPHDLQIMHELWNVERYQVKNKFCSSKSIKELIEALPKKEQAPLNDQVKRITDKYSDLSTKYHTEKTANASNTLAFG
;
A
#
# COMPACT_ATOMS: atom_id res chain seq x y z
N MET A 1 -18.41 29.35 -37.85
CA MET A 1 -19.31 28.64 -36.92
C MET A 1 -18.70 28.71 -35.53
N PRO A 2 -19.38 29.26 -34.51
CA PRO A 2 -18.82 29.32 -33.16
C PRO A 2 -18.88 27.92 -32.54
N ALA A 3 -17.75 27.45 -32.00
CA ALA A 3 -17.71 26.20 -31.26
C ALA A 3 -18.65 26.29 -30.06
N MET A 4 -19.65 25.40 -30.01
CA MET A 4 -20.46 25.22 -28.81
C MET A 4 -19.53 24.82 -27.67
N LYS A 5 -19.38 25.69 -26.67
CA LYS A 5 -18.83 25.30 -25.36
C LYS A 5 -19.75 24.23 -24.79
N ARG A 6 -19.28 22.98 -24.77
CA ARG A 6 -19.87 21.95 -23.89
C ARG A 6 -19.88 22.52 -22.47
N PRO A 7 -20.99 22.45 -21.73
CA PRO A 7 -20.99 22.85 -20.34
C PRO A 7 -20.01 21.94 -19.61
N ALA A 8 -19.09 22.53 -18.84
CA ALA A 8 -18.27 21.77 -17.92
C ALA A 8 -19.23 21.09 -16.95
N ALA A 9 -19.36 19.76 -17.05
CA ALA A 9 -20.05 18.99 -16.04
C ALA A 9 -19.31 19.23 -14.71
N ALA A 10 -20.05 19.65 -13.69
CA ALA A 10 -19.54 19.77 -12.33
C ALA A 10 -19.04 18.39 -11.88
N MET A 11 -17.73 18.13 -11.96
CA MET A 11 -17.08 17.00 -11.29
C MET A 11 -16.44 17.51 -10.00
N GLU A 12 -17.28 17.90 -9.06
CA GLU A 12 -16.95 17.97 -7.64
C GLU A 12 -17.50 16.72 -6.95
N THR A 13 -16.85 15.58 -7.16
CA THR A 13 -16.98 14.48 -6.21
C THR A 13 -15.58 14.15 -5.74
N SER A 14 -15.21 14.65 -4.57
CA SER A 14 -13.99 14.22 -3.89
C SER A 14 -13.99 12.70 -3.74
N ALA A 15 -12.83 12.06 -3.71
CA ALA A 15 -12.74 10.63 -3.44
C ALA A 15 -13.53 10.25 -2.15
N PRO A 16 -14.12 9.04 -2.10
CA PRO A 16 -14.87 8.58 -0.93
C PRO A 16 -13.98 8.60 0.31
N ALA A 17 -14.58 8.87 1.48
CA ALA A 17 -13.84 8.78 2.73
C ALA A 17 -13.41 7.33 3.00
N VAL A 18 -12.27 7.17 3.66
CA VAL A 18 -11.82 5.87 4.16
C VAL A 18 -12.24 5.75 5.62
N THR A 19 -13.18 4.84 5.87
CA THR A 19 -13.66 4.44 7.20
C THR A 19 -13.66 2.92 7.26
N ALA A 20 -13.52 2.37 8.47
CA ALA A 20 -13.57 0.93 8.69
C ALA A 20 -14.10 0.65 10.10
N THR A 21 -14.89 -0.41 10.21
CA THR A 21 -15.30 -1.03 11.47
C THR A 21 -14.14 -1.81 12.10
N ALA A 22 -14.29 -2.21 13.38
CA ALA A 22 -13.31 -3.08 14.02
C ALA A 22 -13.11 -4.41 13.28
N GLY A 23 -14.19 -5.00 12.76
CA GLY A 23 -14.14 -6.25 11.99
C GLY A 23 -13.38 -6.10 10.67
N GLU A 24 -13.63 -5.02 9.94
CA GLU A 24 -12.90 -4.72 8.70
C GLU A 24 -11.40 -4.47 8.97
N LEU A 25 -11.05 -3.76 10.03
CA LEU A 25 -9.64 -3.55 10.41
C LEU A 25 -8.96 -4.85 10.83
N GLN A 26 -9.64 -5.68 11.61
CA GLN A 26 -9.13 -7.01 11.95
C GLN A 26 -8.89 -7.84 10.68
N ARG A 27 -9.83 -7.80 9.73
CA ARG A 27 -9.67 -8.51 8.46
C ARG A 27 -8.47 -7.99 7.66
N MET A 28 -8.29 -6.68 7.53
CA MET A 28 -7.12 -6.10 6.85
C MET A 28 -5.80 -6.52 7.51
N LEU A 29 -5.75 -6.53 8.84
CA LEU A 29 -4.58 -6.98 9.58
C LEU A 29 -4.31 -8.47 9.36
N THR A 30 -5.35 -9.31 9.33
CA THR A 30 -5.22 -10.74 8.99
C THR A 30 -4.71 -10.94 7.56
N VAL A 31 -5.17 -10.17 6.57
CA VAL A 31 -4.61 -10.22 5.20
C VAL A 31 -3.10 -9.91 5.22
N ILE A 32 -2.69 -8.89 5.96
CA ILE A 32 -1.27 -8.54 6.07
C ILE A 32 -0.48 -9.66 6.76
N GLU A 33 -0.98 -10.19 7.88
CA GLU A 33 -0.29 -11.17 8.73
C GLU A 33 -0.23 -12.56 8.07
N GLU A 34 -1.28 -12.99 7.38
CA GLU A 34 -1.44 -14.38 6.91
C GLU A 34 -1.29 -14.53 5.39
N GLU A 35 -1.49 -13.47 4.60
CA GLU A 35 -1.48 -13.56 3.12
C GLU A 35 -0.29 -12.80 2.50
N VAL A 36 0.01 -11.60 3.00
CA VAL A 36 1.14 -10.78 2.50
C VAL A 36 2.46 -11.15 3.16
N LEU A 37 2.50 -11.23 4.49
CA LEU A 37 3.74 -11.45 5.25
C LEU A 37 4.46 -12.75 4.84
N PRO A 38 3.82 -13.93 4.69
CA PRO A 38 4.53 -15.14 4.28
C PRO A 38 5.19 -15.03 2.90
N LYS A 39 4.55 -14.30 1.96
CA LYS A 39 5.16 -14.01 0.64
C LYS A 39 6.38 -13.11 0.81
N THR A 40 6.27 -12.08 1.63
CA THR A 40 7.38 -11.17 1.95
C THR A 40 8.54 -11.90 2.62
N GLU A 41 8.30 -12.80 3.57
CA GLU A 41 9.35 -13.61 4.21
C GLU A 41 10.17 -14.41 3.20
N LYS A 42 9.50 -14.98 2.19
CA LYS A 42 10.17 -15.69 1.09
C LYS A 42 10.92 -14.72 0.17
N ALA A 43 10.28 -13.64 -0.27
CA ALA A 43 10.90 -12.70 -1.21
C ALA A 43 12.12 -11.99 -0.62
N VAL A 44 12.15 -11.74 0.70
CA VAL A 44 13.31 -11.20 1.42
C VAL A 44 14.50 -12.16 1.37
N GLN A 45 14.26 -13.48 1.47
CA GLN A 45 15.33 -14.48 1.30
C GLN A 45 15.93 -14.46 -0.12
N GLU A 46 15.16 -14.00 -1.10
CA GLU A 46 15.58 -13.82 -2.49
C GLU A 46 16.21 -12.43 -2.74
N GLY A 47 16.30 -11.58 -1.70
CA GLY A 47 16.94 -10.26 -1.75
C GLY A 47 16.00 -9.09 -2.03
N ASN A 48 14.68 -9.29 -2.02
CA ASN A 48 13.69 -8.23 -2.22
C ASN A 48 13.38 -7.46 -0.92
N LYS A 49 12.80 -6.27 -1.04
CA LYS A 49 12.40 -5.43 0.11
C LYS A 49 11.19 -6.00 0.86
N VAL A 50 11.03 -5.53 2.09
CA VAL A 50 9.93 -5.89 3.02
C VAL A 50 8.58 -5.24 2.68
N PHE A 51 8.29 -4.96 1.41
CA PHE A 51 7.08 -4.25 0.99
C PHE A 51 6.08 -5.18 0.32
N GLY A 52 4.78 -5.03 0.59
CA GLY A 52 3.74 -5.85 -0.01
C GLY A 52 2.39 -5.17 0.00
N ALA A 53 1.44 -5.73 -0.75
CA ALA A 53 0.11 -5.17 -0.90
C ALA A 53 -0.93 -6.22 -1.30
N ALA A 54 -2.19 -5.91 -1.05
CA ALA A 54 -3.33 -6.72 -1.45
C ALA A 54 -4.46 -5.84 -2.01
N VAL A 55 -5.30 -6.45 -2.84
CA VAL A 55 -6.55 -5.86 -3.31
C VAL A 55 -7.69 -6.66 -2.68
N LEU A 56 -8.56 -5.96 -1.95
CA LEU A 56 -9.74 -6.53 -1.31
C LEU A 56 -10.99 -6.02 -2.01
N LYS A 57 -12.03 -6.85 -2.15
CA LYS A 57 -13.34 -6.31 -2.55
C LYS A 57 -13.90 -5.48 -1.42
N ASP A 58 -14.49 -4.34 -1.77
CA ASP A 58 -15.18 -3.46 -0.85
C ASP A 58 -16.60 -3.99 -0.58
N ALA A 59 -16.64 -5.11 0.13
CA ALA A 59 -17.84 -5.87 0.46
C ALA A 59 -17.71 -6.46 1.87
N GLU A 60 -18.77 -7.09 2.36
CA GLU A 60 -18.75 -7.86 3.61
C GLU A 60 -17.55 -8.82 3.64
N ASP A 61 -16.88 -8.91 4.80
CA ASP A 61 -15.68 -9.72 5.04
C ASP A 61 -14.43 -9.38 4.21
N LEU A 62 -14.45 -8.30 3.41
CA LEU A 62 -13.33 -7.82 2.58
C LEU A 62 -12.56 -8.97 1.89
N PRO A 63 -13.21 -9.77 1.04
CA PRO A 63 -12.57 -10.95 0.46
C PRO A 63 -11.36 -10.55 -0.37
N THR A 64 -10.26 -11.27 -0.20
CA THR A 64 -9.03 -11.02 -0.95
C THR A 64 -9.25 -11.37 -2.42
N VAL A 65 -8.89 -10.44 -3.30
CA VAL A 65 -8.77 -10.69 -4.74
C VAL A 65 -7.38 -11.22 -5.03
N ILE A 66 -6.37 -10.52 -4.52
CA ILE A 66 -4.96 -10.90 -4.65
C ILE A 66 -4.14 -10.25 -3.54
N ALA A 67 -3.08 -10.93 -3.10
CA ALA A 67 -2.08 -10.42 -2.16
C ALA A 67 -0.69 -10.75 -2.71
N GLU A 68 0.23 -9.80 -2.75
CA GLU A 68 1.56 -9.95 -3.33
C GLU A 68 2.61 -9.12 -2.57
N THR A 69 3.87 -9.34 -2.92
CA THR A 69 5.03 -8.70 -2.29
C THR A 69 5.98 -8.08 -3.33
N ASN A 70 7.00 -7.37 -2.87
CA ASN A 70 8.03 -6.72 -3.66
C ASN A 70 8.86 -7.75 -4.44
N HIS A 71 9.17 -7.42 -5.69
CA HIS A 71 10.01 -8.21 -6.59
C HIS A 71 11.08 -7.31 -7.25
N GLU A 72 11.70 -6.41 -6.49
CA GLU A 72 12.69 -5.44 -7.01
C GLU A 72 13.87 -6.10 -7.72
N MET A 73 14.22 -7.33 -7.33
CA MET A 73 15.29 -8.10 -7.95
C MET A 73 14.96 -8.54 -9.39
N LEU A 74 13.67 -8.60 -9.75
CA LEU A 74 13.23 -8.83 -11.14
C LEU A 74 13.15 -7.52 -11.92
N CYS A 75 12.65 -6.47 -11.30
CA CYS A 75 12.58 -5.13 -11.87
C CYS A 75 12.52 -4.11 -10.73
N PRO A 76 13.34 -3.05 -10.72
CA PRO A 76 13.37 -2.08 -9.62
C PRO A 76 12.04 -1.35 -9.41
N LEU A 77 11.15 -1.35 -10.41
CA LEU A 77 9.81 -0.77 -10.31
C LEU A 77 8.79 -1.70 -9.64
N TYR A 78 9.08 -2.98 -9.46
CA TYR A 78 8.19 -3.97 -8.85
C TYR A 78 8.17 -3.86 -7.33
N HIS A 79 7.79 -2.67 -6.86
CA HIS A 79 7.31 -2.45 -5.50
C HIS A 79 6.07 -3.33 -5.23
N GLY A 80 5.76 -3.57 -3.96
CA GLY A 80 4.64 -4.43 -3.57
C GLY A 80 3.34 -4.02 -4.25
N GLU A 81 3.03 -2.73 -4.25
CA GLU A 81 1.82 -2.17 -4.86
C GLU A 81 1.79 -2.34 -6.38
N VAL A 82 2.91 -2.02 -7.05
CA VAL A 82 3.02 -2.11 -8.51
C VAL A 82 2.95 -3.56 -8.97
N TYR A 83 3.62 -4.47 -8.25
CA TYR A 83 3.60 -5.89 -8.56
C TYR A 83 2.22 -6.50 -8.30
N THR A 84 1.51 -6.12 -7.23
CA THR A 84 0.11 -6.50 -7.01
C THR A 84 -0.79 -6.07 -8.18
N ILE A 85 -0.64 -4.83 -8.69
CA ILE A 85 -1.39 -4.36 -9.86
C ILE A 85 -1.05 -5.18 -11.11
N LYS A 86 0.25 -5.45 -11.35
CA LYS A 86 0.70 -6.29 -12.46
C LYS A 86 0.08 -7.68 -12.40
N GLN A 87 0.19 -8.36 -11.26
CA GLN A 87 -0.34 -9.71 -11.08
C GLN A 87 -1.88 -9.74 -11.21
N LEU A 88 -2.57 -8.73 -10.68
CA LEU A 88 -4.00 -8.58 -10.89
C LEU A 88 -4.36 -8.44 -12.37
N SER A 89 -3.59 -7.69 -13.15
CA SER A 89 -3.84 -7.49 -14.58
C SER A 89 -3.76 -8.78 -15.40
N GLU A 90 -3.04 -9.79 -14.89
CA GLU A 90 -2.88 -11.10 -15.51
C GLU A 90 -3.96 -12.12 -15.11
N LEU A 91 -4.79 -11.80 -14.11
CA LEU A 91 -5.93 -12.64 -13.78
C LEU A 91 -6.98 -12.64 -14.90
N PRO A 92 -7.75 -13.73 -15.06
CA PRO A 92 -8.92 -13.76 -15.92
C PRO A 92 -9.89 -12.61 -15.63
N GLN A 93 -10.55 -12.08 -16.68
CA GLN A 93 -11.35 -10.87 -16.55
C GLN A 93 -12.51 -10.99 -15.55
N ASP A 94 -13.11 -12.17 -15.44
CA ASP A 94 -14.16 -12.51 -14.46
C ASP A 94 -13.65 -12.56 -13.01
N GLN A 95 -12.34 -12.64 -12.80
CA GLN A 95 -11.71 -12.59 -11.47
C GLN A 95 -11.20 -11.19 -11.10
N ARG A 96 -11.31 -10.22 -12.00
CA ARG A 96 -10.87 -8.83 -11.81
C ARG A 96 -12.07 -7.92 -11.51
N PRO A 97 -12.43 -7.69 -10.23
CA PRO A 97 -13.49 -6.75 -9.90
C PRO A 97 -13.13 -5.32 -10.35
N PRO A 98 -14.14 -4.46 -10.61
CA PRO A 98 -13.91 -3.06 -10.92
C PRO A 98 -13.13 -2.38 -9.77
N PRO A 99 -12.05 -1.63 -10.05
CA PRO A 99 -11.20 -1.00 -9.03
C PRO A 99 -11.95 -0.09 -8.05
N GLU A 100 -13.02 0.56 -8.50
CA GLU A 100 -13.88 1.40 -7.66
C GLU A 100 -14.71 0.62 -6.63
N GLN A 101 -14.84 -0.70 -6.78
CA GLN A 101 -15.46 -1.62 -5.83
C GLN A 101 -14.41 -2.35 -4.97
N CYS A 102 -13.20 -1.80 -4.90
CA CYS A 102 -12.10 -2.40 -4.17
C CYS A 102 -11.44 -1.42 -3.20
N LEU A 103 -10.79 -2.00 -2.20
CA LEU A 103 -9.87 -1.33 -1.29
C LEU A 103 -8.46 -1.83 -1.61
N PHE A 104 -7.54 -0.88 -1.83
CA PHE A 104 -6.13 -1.18 -2.01
C PHE A 104 -5.44 -1.16 -0.64
N LEU A 105 -4.95 -2.31 -0.18
CA LEU A 105 -4.29 -2.46 1.11
C LEU A 105 -2.79 -2.58 0.90
N SER A 106 -1.99 -1.70 1.48
CA SER A 106 -0.53 -1.77 1.43
C SER A 106 0.05 -2.03 2.83
N THR A 107 1.19 -2.69 2.92
CA THR A 107 1.90 -2.80 4.19
C THR A 107 2.48 -1.45 4.61
N HIS A 108 2.98 -0.67 3.66
CA HIS A 108 3.58 0.64 3.92
C HIS A 108 2.87 1.73 3.11
N GLU A 109 2.96 2.97 3.57
CA GLU A 109 2.41 4.13 2.89
C GLU A 109 2.99 4.23 1.46
N PRO A 110 2.15 4.22 0.40
CA PRO A 110 2.67 4.10 -0.96
C PRO A 110 3.52 5.29 -1.39
N CYS A 111 4.72 5.02 -1.93
CA CYS A 111 5.60 6.05 -2.50
C CYS A 111 4.96 6.80 -3.68
N CYS A 112 5.59 7.88 -4.16
CA CYS A 112 5.06 8.69 -5.26
C CYS A 112 4.75 7.90 -6.54
N MET A 113 5.57 6.89 -6.85
CA MET A 113 5.32 5.96 -7.96
C MET A 113 4.10 5.08 -7.67
N CYS A 114 4.07 4.43 -6.50
CA CYS A 114 3.03 3.49 -6.13
C CYS A 114 1.66 4.15 -6.01
N VAL A 115 1.54 5.30 -5.33
CA VAL A 115 0.27 6.02 -5.22
C VAL A 115 -0.25 6.46 -6.59
N SER A 116 0.65 6.87 -7.49
CA SER A 116 0.28 7.21 -8.87
C SER A 116 -0.20 5.98 -9.64
N ALA A 117 0.48 4.84 -9.52
CA ALA A 117 0.08 3.58 -10.15
C ALA A 117 -1.30 3.12 -9.67
N ILE A 118 -1.57 3.21 -8.37
CA ILE A 118 -2.87 2.88 -7.77
C ILE A 118 -3.99 3.78 -8.33
N VAL A 119 -3.72 5.08 -8.46
CA VAL A 119 -4.68 6.04 -9.07
C VAL A 119 -4.93 5.73 -10.54
N TRP A 120 -3.88 5.46 -11.32
CA TRP A 120 -4.01 5.09 -12.74
C TRP A 120 -4.75 3.76 -12.93
N ALA A 121 -4.60 2.83 -11.98
CA ALA A 121 -5.36 1.59 -11.96
C ALA A 121 -6.83 1.77 -11.52
N GLY A 122 -7.25 2.97 -11.10
CA GLY A 122 -8.65 3.31 -10.84
C GLY A 122 -9.11 3.14 -9.39
N TYR A 123 -8.22 2.77 -8.47
CA TYR A 123 -8.59 2.59 -7.06
C TYR A 123 -8.80 3.93 -6.36
N LYS A 124 -9.88 4.00 -5.57
CA LYS A 124 -10.28 5.22 -4.85
C LYS A 124 -9.98 5.20 -3.36
N LYS A 125 -9.83 4.02 -2.77
CA LYS A 125 -9.59 3.82 -1.33
C LYS A 125 -8.30 3.07 -1.11
N ILE A 126 -7.40 3.68 -0.34
CA ILE A 126 -6.09 3.14 0.00
C ILE A 126 -6.00 3.04 1.52
N VAL A 127 -5.64 1.88 2.03
CA VAL A 127 -5.32 1.69 3.46
C VAL A 127 -3.90 1.16 3.56
N PHE A 128 -3.15 1.65 4.54
CA PHE A 128 -1.79 1.17 4.77
C PHE A 128 -1.50 0.97 6.25
N LEU A 129 -0.57 0.07 6.59
CA LEU A 129 -0.23 -0.21 7.99
C LEU A 129 0.86 0.73 8.52
N PHE A 130 2.00 0.79 7.86
CA PHE A 130 3.18 1.55 8.30
C PHE A 130 3.28 2.89 7.56
N PRO A 131 3.18 4.04 8.26
CA PRO A 131 3.37 5.35 7.65
C PRO A 131 4.86 5.63 7.36
N TYR A 132 5.17 6.69 6.60
CA TYR A 132 6.56 6.99 6.24
C TYR A 132 7.53 7.18 7.41
N GLU A 133 7.02 7.61 8.58
CA GLU A 133 7.85 7.76 9.77
C GLU A 133 8.44 6.42 10.19
N THR A 134 7.74 5.31 9.93
CA THR A 134 8.21 3.94 10.17
C THR A 134 9.17 3.46 9.08
N THR A 135 8.98 3.82 7.81
CA THR A 135 9.88 3.42 6.71
C THR A 135 11.22 4.15 6.73
N ARG A 136 11.25 5.40 7.18
CA ARG A 136 12.49 6.16 7.38
C ARG A 136 13.41 5.45 8.36
N ASP A 137 12.86 5.00 9.49
CA ASP A 137 13.62 4.32 10.54
C ASP A 137 14.06 2.90 10.09
N GLN A 138 13.43 2.35 9.04
CA GLN A 138 13.84 1.13 8.34
C GLN A 138 14.83 1.38 7.19
N GLY A 139 15.45 2.57 7.09
CA GLY A 139 16.55 2.82 6.15
C GLY A 139 16.13 3.11 4.70
N ILE A 140 14.89 3.56 4.46
CA ILE A 140 14.37 3.87 3.12
C ILE A 140 13.94 5.36 3.06
N PRO A 141 14.89 6.31 3.07
CA PRO A 141 14.60 7.74 3.19
C PRO A 141 14.16 8.40 1.86
N HIS A 142 14.35 7.71 0.74
CA HIS A 142 14.28 8.33 -0.58
C HIS A 142 12.85 8.69 -1.01
N ASP A 143 11.82 8.05 -0.49
CA ASP A 143 10.45 8.23 -1.00
C ASP A 143 9.93 9.66 -0.83
N LEU A 144 10.10 10.25 0.36
CA LEU A 144 9.72 11.65 0.63
C LEU A 144 10.67 12.63 -0.04
N GLN A 145 11.97 12.29 -0.11
CA GLN A 145 12.94 13.13 -0.78
C GLN A 145 12.66 13.25 -2.28
N ILE A 146 12.35 12.14 -2.96
CA ILE A 146 11.94 12.13 -4.37
C ILE A 146 10.71 13.01 -4.56
N MET A 147 9.75 12.97 -3.63
CA MET A 147 8.57 13.84 -3.71
C MET A 147 8.92 15.32 -3.67
N HIS A 148 9.79 15.69 -2.72
CA HIS A 148 10.27 17.05 -2.56
C HIS A 148 11.09 17.52 -3.78
N GLU A 149 12.08 16.74 -4.21
CA GLU A 149 13.00 17.14 -5.29
C GLU A 149 12.33 17.20 -6.65
N LEU A 150 11.37 16.31 -6.95
CA LEU A 150 10.70 16.28 -8.26
C LEU A 150 9.49 17.22 -8.34
N TRP A 151 8.72 17.38 -7.26
CA TRP A 151 7.44 18.09 -7.29
C TRP A 151 7.32 19.22 -6.26
N ASN A 152 8.33 19.46 -5.43
CA ASN A 152 8.33 20.47 -4.37
C ASN A 152 7.14 20.29 -3.40
N VAL A 153 6.87 19.04 -3.02
CA VAL A 153 5.86 18.68 -2.01
C VAL A 153 6.47 17.77 -0.96
N GLU A 154 6.07 17.96 0.30
CA GLU A 154 6.57 17.14 1.41
C GLU A 154 5.97 15.72 1.39
N ARG A 155 4.70 15.60 1.00
CA ARG A 155 3.95 14.34 0.88
C ARG A 155 2.77 14.54 -0.08
N TYR A 156 2.27 13.46 -0.68
CA TYR A 156 1.02 13.51 -1.44
C TYR A 156 -0.20 13.79 -0.53
N GLN A 157 -1.26 14.36 -1.11
CA GLN A 157 -2.48 14.71 -0.39
C GLN A 157 -3.28 13.45 -0.01
N VAL A 158 -3.49 13.25 1.30
CA VAL A 158 -4.21 12.10 1.89
C VAL A 158 -5.63 11.95 1.34
N LYS A 159 -6.30 13.07 1.02
CA LYS A 159 -7.58 13.07 0.31
C LYS A 159 -7.50 14.06 -0.84
N ASN A 160 -7.83 13.59 -2.05
CA ASN A 160 -7.83 14.41 -3.25
C ASN A 160 -8.99 14.01 -4.18
N LYS A 161 -8.99 14.53 -5.41
CA LYS A 161 -10.04 14.25 -6.40
C LYS A 161 -10.03 12.80 -6.88
N PHE A 162 -8.89 12.11 -6.80
CA PHE A 162 -8.68 10.79 -7.38
C PHE A 162 -8.80 9.67 -6.35
N CYS A 163 -8.18 9.85 -5.17
CA CYS A 163 -8.20 8.84 -4.11
C CYS A 163 -8.22 9.47 -2.70
N SER A 164 -8.54 8.61 -1.74
CA SER A 164 -8.34 8.84 -0.31
C SER A 164 -7.47 7.71 0.25
N SER A 165 -6.48 8.06 1.06
CA SER A 165 -5.63 7.12 1.78
C SER A 165 -5.78 7.30 3.29
N LYS A 166 -5.59 6.23 4.07
CA LYS A 166 -5.54 6.35 5.54
C LYS A 166 -4.72 5.23 6.16
N SER A 167 -4.02 5.52 7.27
CA SER A 167 -3.33 4.46 8.00
C SER A 167 -4.31 3.62 8.83
N ILE A 168 -3.99 2.34 9.03
CA ILE A 168 -4.72 1.46 9.96
C ILE A 168 -4.71 2.05 11.37
N LYS A 169 -3.59 2.65 11.79
CA LYS A 169 -3.47 3.29 13.10
C LYS A 169 -4.52 4.40 13.30
N GLU A 170 -4.64 5.32 12.34
CA GLU A 170 -5.64 6.39 12.41
C GLU A 170 -7.08 5.85 12.39
N LEU A 171 -7.32 4.72 11.70
CA LEU A 171 -8.62 4.05 11.70
C LEU A 171 -8.91 3.39 13.06
N ILE A 172 -7.93 2.75 13.70
CA ILE A 172 -8.07 2.18 15.05
C ILE A 172 -8.35 3.30 16.06
N GLU A 173 -7.61 4.41 16.00
CA GLU A 173 -7.75 5.53 16.94
C GLU A 173 -9.17 6.15 16.91
N ALA A 174 -9.87 6.05 15.77
CA ALA A 174 -11.24 6.52 15.60
C ALA A 174 -12.32 5.58 16.17
N LEU A 175 -11.98 4.33 16.57
CA LEU A 175 -12.91 3.38 17.15
C LEU A 175 -13.17 3.62 18.64
N PRO A 176 -14.26 3.07 19.22
CA PRO A 176 -14.44 3.02 20.67
C PRO A 176 -13.25 2.36 21.38
N LYS A 177 -12.82 2.91 22.52
CA LYS A 177 -11.61 2.46 23.25
C LYS A 177 -11.56 0.95 23.52
N LYS A 178 -12.72 0.33 23.78
CA LYS A 178 -12.86 -1.12 24.03
C LYS A 178 -12.48 -2.00 22.83
N GLU A 179 -12.57 -1.48 21.60
CA GLU A 179 -12.28 -2.20 20.36
C GLU A 179 -10.83 -2.02 19.90
N GLN A 180 -10.10 -1.03 20.45
CA GLN A 180 -8.74 -0.69 20.01
C GLN A 180 -7.69 -1.72 20.46
N ALA A 181 -7.80 -2.24 21.68
CA ALA A 181 -6.80 -3.11 22.29
C ALA A 181 -6.45 -4.36 21.45
N PRO A 182 -7.40 -5.22 21.03
CA PRO A 182 -7.06 -6.42 20.26
C PRO A 182 -6.44 -6.10 18.89
N LEU A 183 -6.85 -5.00 18.25
CA LEU A 183 -6.28 -4.55 16.99
C LEU A 183 -4.84 -4.06 17.17
N ASN A 184 -4.56 -3.29 18.23
CA ASN A 184 -3.22 -2.83 18.56
C ASN A 184 -2.27 -4.00 18.90
N ASP A 185 -2.75 -5.04 19.59
CA ASP A 185 -1.95 -6.23 19.85
C ASP A 185 -1.56 -6.95 18.55
N GLN A 186 -2.48 -7.02 17.58
CA GLN A 186 -2.18 -7.58 16.26
C GLN A 186 -1.22 -6.71 15.46
N VAL A 187 -1.42 -5.38 15.44
CA VAL A 187 -0.48 -4.43 14.84
C VAL A 187 0.91 -4.64 15.43
N LYS A 188 1.04 -4.79 16.76
CA LYS A 188 2.33 -5.03 17.41
C LYS A 188 2.99 -6.31 16.91
N ARG A 189 2.26 -7.44 16.87
CA ARG A 189 2.81 -8.71 16.37
C ARG A 189 3.33 -8.59 14.94
N ILE A 190 2.56 -7.96 14.06
CA ILE A 190 2.97 -7.72 12.67
C ILE A 190 4.21 -6.82 12.64
N THR A 191 4.23 -5.75 13.43
CA THR A 191 5.37 -4.81 13.52
C THR A 191 6.65 -5.52 13.95
N ASP A 192 6.58 -6.39 14.96
CA ASP A 192 7.73 -7.16 15.44
C ASP A 192 8.29 -8.03 14.29
N LYS A 193 7.41 -8.72 13.53
CA LYS A 193 7.81 -9.53 12.37
C LYS A 193 8.47 -8.74 11.24
N TYR A 194 7.90 -7.58 10.87
CA TYR A 194 8.50 -6.73 9.84
C TYR A 194 9.84 -6.13 10.30
N SER A 195 10.02 -5.88 11.59
CA SER A 195 11.29 -5.41 12.16
C SER A 195 12.38 -6.47 12.07
N ASP A 196 12.06 -7.73 12.36
CA ASP A 196 12.98 -8.87 12.18
C ASP A 196 13.39 -9.02 10.71
N LEU A 197 12.42 -8.95 9.79
CA LEU A 197 12.69 -9.02 8.35
C LEU A 197 13.53 -7.86 7.83
N SER A 198 13.25 -6.64 8.29
CA SER A 198 14.04 -5.47 7.90
C SER A 198 15.48 -5.60 8.38
N THR A 199 15.69 -6.06 9.62
CA THR A 199 17.04 -6.32 10.15
C THR A 199 17.77 -7.34 9.28
N LYS A 200 17.12 -8.47 8.97
CA LYS A 200 17.67 -9.50 8.10
C LYS A 200 18.07 -8.94 6.73
N TYR A 201 17.15 -8.23 6.07
CA TYR A 201 17.39 -7.61 4.77
C TYR A 201 18.62 -6.70 4.77
N HIS A 202 18.75 -5.81 5.77
CA HIS A 202 19.89 -4.90 5.85
C HIS A 202 21.22 -5.65 6.12
N THR A 203 21.20 -6.66 6.99
CA THR A 203 22.40 -7.45 7.27
C THR A 203 22.87 -8.26 6.06
N GLU A 204 21.97 -8.89 5.31
CA GLU A 204 22.31 -9.73 4.16
C GLU A 204 22.63 -8.89 2.91
N LYS A 205 22.01 -7.72 2.76
CA LYS A 205 22.25 -6.82 1.63
C LYS A 205 23.66 -6.26 1.59
N THR A 206 24.28 -6.00 2.76
CA THR A 206 25.70 -5.60 2.80
C THR A 206 26.65 -6.67 2.26
N ALA A 207 26.21 -7.94 2.20
CA ALA A 207 26.98 -9.04 1.64
C ALA A 207 26.65 -9.37 0.17
N ASN A 208 25.62 -8.76 -0.42
CA ASN A 208 25.14 -9.13 -1.77
C ASN A 208 25.70 -8.17 -2.86
N ALA A 209 26.73 -8.64 -3.58
CA ALA A 209 27.39 -7.89 -4.64
C ALA A 209 26.53 -7.62 -5.91
N SER A 210 25.36 -8.25 -6.04
CA SER A 210 24.47 -8.09 -7.20
C SER A 210 23.36 -7.05 -6.98
N ASN A 211 23.25 -6.48 -5.77
CA ASN A 211 22.22 -5.51 -5.46
C ASN A 211 22.61 -4.12 -5.99
N THR A 212 22.03 -3.72 -7.12
CA THR A 212 22.18 -2.36 -7.66
C THR A 212 21.10 -1.48 -7.05
N LEU A 213 21.45 -0.72 -6.02
CA LEU A 213 20.59 0.34 -5.51
C LEU A 213 20.29 1.35 -6.63
N ALA A 214 19.02 1.77 -6.76
CA ALA A 214 18.66 2.88 -7.63
C ALA A 214 19.39 4.18 -7.26
N PHE A 215 19.77 4.30 -5.98
CA PHE A 215 20.56 5.39 -5.42
C PHE A 215 21.62 4.73 -4.53
N GLY A 216 22.84 4.55 -5.08
CA GLY A 216 23.97 3.81 -4.51
C GLY A 216 24.32 4.10 -3.06
#